data_AF-A0A3Q1CTZ9-F1
#
_entry.id   AF-A0A3Q1CTZ9-F1
#
_cell.length_a   1.000
_cell.length_b   1.000
_cell.length_c   1.000
_cell.angle_alpha   90.00
_cell.angle_beta   90.00
_cell.angle_gamma   90.00
#
_symmetry.space_group_name_H-M   'P 1'
#
loop_
_entity.id
_entity.type
_entity.pdbx_description
1 polymer ?
#
loop_
_entity_poly.entity_id
_entity_poly.type
_entity_poly.pdbx_seq_one_letter_code
_entity_poly.pdbx_strand_id
1 'polypeptide(L)'
;MLSRSPCVYRTLGRSLSAANQATNVLVRQTASGHSVCSRLLYRKSQPCEFPSSVNVYHIRYFKTSAAHRDEVVTVKTPAFAESVTEGDVRWEKAVGDSVTEDEVVCEIETDKTSVQVPAPAAGVIEELLVPDGGKVEGGTPLFKLRKGAAATAKPAPSPAADPPPPTAATPPPPPPPPPAPAATPPVPPQPVQAKPVSAVKPAAAAPPAAPPAAGSRGENRVKMNRMRLRIAQRLKEAQNTCAMLTTFNEVDMSNIQEMRKLHKDAFLKKHNIKLGFMSAFVKAAAHALTDQPAVNAVIDDTTKEIIYRDYVDISVAVATPKGLVVPVVRDVQTMNFADIEKAINALGEKARNNELAVEDMDGGTFTISNGGVFGSMFGTPIINPPQSAILGMHGIFDRPVAINGKVEIRPMMYVALTYDHRLVDGREAVTFLRKIKAVVEDPRVLLLDM
;
A
#
# COMPACT_ATOMS: atom_id res chain seq x y z
N MET A 1 -1.99 -77.55 27.64
CA MET A 1 -1.59 -76.68 28.78
C MET A 1 -2.17 -75.30 28.49
N LEU A 2 -3.40 -75.00 28.93
CA LEU A 2 -3.72 -74.23 30.17
C LEU A 2 -2.93 -72.90 30.20
N SER A 3 -3.47 -71.68 30.31
CA SER A 3 -4.70 -71.22 30.95
C SER A 3 -4.92 -69.69 30.71
N ARG A 4 -6.17 -69.31 30.44
CA ARG A 4 -7.00 -68.17 30.94
C ARG A 4 -6.39 -66.78 31.30
N SER A 5 -7.14 -65.76 30.85
CA SER A 5 -7.27 -64.33 31.25
C SER A 5 -7.60 -64.11 32.76
N PRO A 6 -8.03 -62.92 33.30
CA PRO A 6 -7.92 -61.48 32.94
C PRO A 6 -7.59 -60.52 34.16
N CYS A 7 -7.48 -59.19 33.90
CA CYS A 7 -7.86 -58.02 34.73
C CYS A 7 -7.15 -57.67 36.08
N VAL A 8 -7.18 -56.35 36.40
CA VAL A 8 -7.15 -55.64 37.72
C VAL A 8 -6.05 -54.56 37.91
N TYR A 9 -6.45 -53.30 37.65
CA TYR A 9 -6.47 -52.12 38.55
C TYR A 9 -5.31 -51.78 39.53
N ARG A 10 -4.75 -50.56 39.40
CA ARG A 10 -4.34 -49.60 40.47
C ARG A 10 -3.88 -48.29 39.79
N THR A 11 -4.61 -47.16 39.77
CA THR A 11 -4.87 -46.13 40.81
C THR A 11 -3.73 -45.74 41.75
N LEU A 12 -3.22 -44.52 41.52
CA LEU A 12 -2.74 -43.46 42.44
C LEU A 12 -2.67 -42.19 41.53
N GLY A 13 -3.44 -41.10 41.63
CA GLY A 13 -3.94 -40.36 42.80
C GLY A 13 -2.76 -39.65 43.48
N ARG A 14 -2.64 -38.33 43.65
CA ARG A 14 -3.54 -37.16 43.68
C ARG A 14 -2.61 -35.92 43.66
N SER A 15 -2.93 -34.84 42.92
CA SER A 15 -3.71 -33.66 43.33
C SER A 15 -3.01 -32.71 44.31
N LEU A 16 -3.02 -31.42 43.99
CA LEU A 16 -3.45 -30.27 44.84
C LEU A 16 -3.35 -29.00 43.95
N SER A 17 -4.34 -28.66 43.13
CA SER A 17 -5.60 -27.94 43.42
C SER A 17 -5.43 -26.54 44.02
N ALA A 18 -5.85 -25.58 43.22
CA ALA A 18 -6.19 -24.20 43.56
C ALA A 18 -7.33 -24.09 44.57
N ALA A 19 -7.27 -23.03 45.38
CA ALA A 19 -8.29 -22.44 46.23
C ALA A 19 -7.59 -21.29 46.99
N ASN A 20 -8.17 -20.17 47.42
CA ASN A 20 -9.40 -19.43 47.14
C ASN A 20 -9.27 -18.12 47.98
N GLN A 21 -9.90 -17.03 47.55
CA GLN A 21 -10.49 -15.93 48.37
C GLN A 21 -9.75 -15.37 49.61
N ALA A 22 -9.56 -14.05 49.65
CA ALA A 22 -10.24 -13.16 50.63
C ALA A 22 -9.82 -11.69 50.48
N THR A 23 -10.84 -10.83 50.37
CA THR A 23 -10.94 -9.42 50.78
C THR A 23 -10.23 -9.09 52.10
N ASN A 24 -9.50 -7.97 52.18
CA ASN A 24 -9.76 -6.91 53.17
C ASN A 24 -8.93 -5.64 53.02
N VAL A 25 -9.57 -4.54 53.42
CA VAL A 25 -9.14 -3.15 53.53
C VAL A 25 -8.48 -2.89 54.89
N LEU A 26 -7.41 -2.08 54.94
CA LEU A 26 -6.99 -1.08 55.97
C LEU A 26 -5.46 -0.88 55.85
N VAL A 27 -4.92 0.27 55.45
CA VAL A 27 -4.73 1.53 56.20
C VAL A 27 -3.99 1.37 57.54
N ARG A 28 -2.72 1.82 57.54
CA ARG A 28 -1.96 2.38 58.68
C ARG A 28 -0.76 3.16 58.09
N GLN A 29 -0.87 4.48 57.87
CA GLN A 29 -0.47 5.55 58.79
C GLN A 29 0.87 5.33 59.54
N THR A 30 1.88 6.12 59.16
CA THR A 30 2.82 6.75 60.09
C THR A 30 2.99 8.22 59.69
N ALA A 31 2.78 9.08 60.68
CA ALA A 31 2.78 10.53 60.60
C ALA A 31 4.18 11.12 60.78
N SER A 32 4.42 12.30 60.20
CA SER A 32 4.94 13.47 60.94
C SER A 32 4.86 14.71 60.05
N GLY A 33 4.00 15.65 60.44
CA GLY A 33 3.93 16.99 59.86
C GLY A 33 4.14 18.03 60.94
N HIS A 34 4.82 19.12 60.58
CA HIS A 34 4.74 20.46 61.19
C HIS A 34 4.74 21.42 60.00
N SER A 35 3.61 21.95 59.50
CA SER A 35 2.64 22.89 60.07
C SER A 35 3.22 24.28 60.35
N VAL A 36 2.84 25.24 59.51
CA VAL A 36 2.40 26.57 59.96
C VAL A 36 1.00 26.77 59.36
N CYS A 37 -0.02 26.58 60.18
CA CYS A 37 -1.42 26.83 59.87
C CYS A 37 -1.95 27.86 60.86
N SER A 38 -2.44 29.00 60.37
CA SER A 38 -3.25 29.92 61.17
C SER A 38 -4.66 29.36 61.31
N ARG A 39 -4.83 28.70 62.45
CA ARG A 39 -6.02 28.33 63.22
C ARG A 39 -7.29 29.15 62.98
N LEU A 40 -8.44 28.48 63.06
CA LEU A 40 -9.49 28.67 64.09
C LEU A 40 -10.58 27.60 63.89
N LEU A 41 -10.52 26.47 64.63
CA LEU A 41 -11.29 26.16 65.86
C LEU A 41 -12.82 26.06 65.65
N TYR A 42 -13.34 24.82 65.63
CA TYR A 42 -14.75 24.52 65.90
C TYR A 42 -14.84 23.72 67.20
N ARG A 43 -15.51 24.29 68.22
CA ARG A 43 -15.72 23.70 69.55
C ARG A 43 -17.16 23.18 69.66
N LYS A 44 -17.26 21.91 70.06
CA LYS A 44 -18.36 21.17 70.72
C LYS A 44 -19.78 21.76 70.73
N SER A 45 -20.70 20.91 70.30
CA SER A 45 -22.13 20.83 70.63
C SER A 45 -22.44 20.90 72.13
N GLN A 46 -23.38 21.77 72.53
CA GLN A 46 -24.68 21.44 73.16
C GLN A 46 -25.53 22.73 73.39
N PRO A 47 -26.86 22.60 73.58
CA PRO A 47 -27.87 23.53 73.08
C PRO A 47 -28.28 24.60 74.09
N CYS A 48 -28.91 25.69 73.62
CA CYS A 48 -30.04 26.37 74.29
C CYS A 48 -30.55 27.56 73.44
N GLU A 49 -31.86 27.54 73.19
CA GLU A 49 -32.82 28.65 73.12
C GLU A 49 -32.74 29.73 72.00
N PHE A 50 -33.82 29.78 71.20
CA PHE A 50 -34.31 30.88 70.33
C PHE A 50 -34.61 32.15 71.15
N PRO A 51 -34.72 33.39 70.59
CA PRO A 51 -35.39 33.68 69.31
C PRO A 51 -34.90 34.89 68.47
N SER A 52 -35.53 34.97 67.29
CA SER A 52 -35.94 36.18 66.53
C SER A 52 -34.91 37.16 65.95
N SER A 53 -34.98 37.21 64.60
CA SER A 53 -34.86 38.37 63.70
C SER A 53 -33.52 39.09 63.61
N VAL A 54 -32.76 38.92 62.50
CA VAL A 54 -32.06 39.99 61.75
C VAL A 54 -31.74 39.53 60.31
N ASN A 55 -31.95 40.45 59.35
CA ASN A 55 -31.57 40.44 57.93
C ASN A 55 -30.15 39.93 57.60
N VAL A 56 -30.03 39.11 56.55
CA VAL A 56 -28.74 38.72 55.95
C VAL A 56 -28.54 39.45 54.61
N TYR A 57 -27.63 40.42 54.57
CA TYR A 57 -27.10 40.97 53.33
C TYR A 57 -26.10 39.98 52.72
N HIS A 58 -26.36 39.49 51.51
CA HIS A 58 -25.40 38.69 50.74
C HIS A 58 -24.35 39.60 50.09
N ILE A 59 -23.15 39.65 50.65
CA ILE A 59 -21.96 40.21 49.97
C ILE A 59 -21.34 39.09 49.11
N ARG A 60 -21.39 39.24 47.79
CA ARG A 60 -20.64 38.39 46.86
C ARG A 60 -19.26 39.00 46.60
N TYR A 61 -18.20 38.25 46.87
CA TYR A 61 -16.84 38.62 46.47
C TYR A 61 -16.62 38.26 45.01
N PHE A 62 -16.38 39.27 44.16
CA PHE A 62 -15.85 39.06 42.81
C PHE A 62 -14.32 38.99 42.88
N LYS A 63 -13.73 37.88 42.42
CA LYS A 63 -12.28 37.82 42.12
C LYS A 63 -12.09 38.35 40.70
N THR A 64 -11.53 39.54 40.56
CA THR A 64 -11.03 40.03 39.27
C THR A 64 -9.67 39.38 39.00
N SER A 65 -9.63 38.41 38.08
CA SER A 65 -8.37 37.97 37.48
C SER A 65 -7.80 39.12 36.64
N ALA A 66 -6.59 39.59 36.98
CA ALA A 66 -5.88 40.55 36.14
C ALA A 66 -5.63 39.91 34.77
N ALA A 67 -6.24 40.46 33.71
CA ALA A 67 -5.94 40.06 32.35
C ALA A 67 -4.60 40.67 31.95
N HIS A 68 -3.53 39.87 31.94
CA HIS A 68 -2.25 40.26 31.33
C HIS A 68 -2.46 40.33 29.81
N ARG A 69 -2.79 41.52 29.30
CA ARG A 69 -3.18 41.75 27.90
C ARG A 69 -2.04 41.82 26.89
N ASP A 70 -0.78 41.68 27.33
CA ASP A 70 0.39 41.74 26.43
C ASP A 70 1.58 40.94 26.99
N GLU A 71 1.35 39.72 27.49
CA GLU A 71 2.45 38.85 27.93
C GLU A 71 3.04 38.10 26.73
N VAL A 72 4.33 38.32 26.45
CA VAL A 72 5.09 37.58 25.45
C VAL A 72 5.62 36.29 26.09
N VAL A 73 5.08 35.15 25.66
CA VAL A 73 5.47 33.82 26.12
C VAL A 73 6.40 33.17 25.09
N THR A 74 7.57 32.74 25.55
CA THR A 74 8.51 31.95 24.73
C THR A 74 8.16 30.48 24.85
N VAL A 75 7.74 29.86 23.74
CA VAL A 75 7.40 28.44 23.68
C VAL A 75 8.67 27.64 23.40
N LYS A 76 8.96 26.66 24.26
CA LYS A 76 10.15 25.79 24.16
C LYS A 76 9.79 24.46 23.53
N THR A 77 10.77 23.83 22.89
CA THR A 77 10.64 22.46 22.37
C THR A 77 10.28 21.49 23.50
N PRO A 78 9.23 20.66 23.35
CA PRO A 78 8.91 19.62 24.32
C PRO A 78 10.08 18.63 24.47
N ALA A 79 10.21 18.01 25.64
CA ALA A 79 11.27 17.05 25.88
C ALA A 79 11.10 15.81 24.98
N PHE A 80 12.14 15.43 24.25
CA PHE A 80 12.17 14.20 23.47
C PHE A 80 12.34 12.97 24.38
N ALA A 81 11.88 11.80 23.93
CA ALA A 81 12.15 10.55 24.62
C ALA A 81 13.66 10.25 24.62
N GLU A 82 14.15 9.53 25.65
CA GLU A 82 15.58 9.29 25.97
C GLU A 82 16.46 8.75 24.81
N SER A 83 15.88 8.40 23.65
CA SER A 83 16.59 7.85 22.49
C SER A 83 16.76 8.81 21.29
N VAL A 84 16.35 10.09 21.40
CA VAL A 84 16.47 11.09 20.30
C VAL A 84 16.94 12.43 20.86
N THR A 85 18.05 12.96 20.33
CA THR A 85 18.69 14.20 20.81
C THR A 85 18.40 15.42 19.94
N GLU A 86 18.07 15.22 18.65
CA GLU A 86 17.81 16.29 17.67
C GLU A 86 16.60 15.97 16.77
N GLY A 87 15.89 17.01 16.29
CA GLY A 87 14.79 16.91 15.34
C GLY A 87 14.71 18.11 14.39
N ASP A 88 14.13 17.91 13.22
CA ASP A 88 13.97 18.94 12.19
C ASP A 88 12.57 19.58 12.29
N VAL A 89 12.51 20.92 12.27
CA VAL A 89 11.23 21.66 12.43
C VAL A 89 10.57 21.91 11.08
N ARG A 90 9.28 21.56 10.95
CA ARG A 90 8.39 21.98 9.87
C ARG A 90 7.32 22.92 10.39
N TRP A 91 7.22 24.11 9.82
CA TRP A 91 6.23 25.11 10.24
C TRP A 91 4.91 24.99 9.46
N GLU A 92 3.79 25.00 10.18
CA GLU A 92 2.45 25.09 9.57
C GLU A 92 1.94 26.54 9.52
N LYS A 93 2.47 27.42 10.36
CA LYS A 93 2.05 28.83 10.50
C LYS A 93 3.22 29.81 10.39
N ALA A 94 2.96 30.97 9.79
CA ALA A 94 3.96 32.00 9.53
C ALA A 94 3.99 33.07 10.64
N VAL A 95 5.03 33.91 10.64
CA VAL A 95 5.13 35.09 11.53
C VAL A 95 3.94 36.02 11.28
N GLY A 96 3.21 36.36 12.33
CA GLY A 96 2.02 37.22 12.28
C GLY A 96 0.69 36.49 12.21
N ASP A 97 0.66 35.16 12.11
CA ASP A 97 -0.57 34.38 12.15
C ASP A 97 -1.15 34.30 13.57
N SER A 98 -2.48 34.37 13.66
CA SER A 98 -3.22 34.14 14.90
C SER A 98 -3.38 32.64 15.15
N VAL A 99 -3.11 32.21 16.38
CA VAL A 99 -3.32 30.84 16.87
C VAL A 99 -4.32 30.84 18.00
N THR A 100 -5.19 29.83 18.03
CA THR A 100 -6.02 29.52 19.21
C THR A 100 -5.23 28.67 20.22
N GLU A 101 -5.70 28.63 21.46
CA GLU A 101 -5.14 27.72 22.46
C GLU A 101 -5.24 26.27 21.97
N ASP A 102 -4.18 25.47 22.19
CA ASP A 102 -4.00 24.09 21.75
C ASP A 102 -3.95 23.85 20.22
N GLU A 103 -3.85 24.91 19.41
CA GLU A 103 -3.68 24.77 17.97
C GLU A 103 -2.23 24.41 17.60
N VAL A 104 -2.04 23.50 16.65
CA VAL A 104 -0.72 23.04 16.20
C VAL A 104 -0.04 24.17 15.42
N VAL A 105 1.22 24.48 15.78
CA VAL A 105 2.00 25.57 15.17
C VAL A 105 3.14 25.04 14.31
N CYS A 106 3.80 23.97 14.77
CA CYS A 106 4.83 23.28 14.04
C CYS A 106 4.87 21.78 14.37
N GLU A 107 5.36 21.00 13.43
CA GLU A 107 5.61 19.57 13.58
C GLU A 107 7.13 19.35 13.56
N ILE A 108 7.63 18.69 14.60
CA ILE A 108 9.05 18.33 14.71
C ILE A 108 9.18 16.89 14.23
N GLU A 109 9.82 16.70 13.08
CA GLU A 109 10.14 15.38 12.56
C GLU A 109 11.42 14.88 13.24
N THR A 110 11.31 13.76 13.94
CA THR A 110 12.46 13.01 14.44
C THR A 110 12.58 11.67 13.71
N ASP A 111 13.74 11.01 13.78
CA ASP A 111 14.02 9.73 13.12
C ASP A 111 13.00 8.60 13.40
N LYS A 112 12.19 8.74 14.47
CA LYS A 112 11.23 7.70 14.89
C LYS A 112 9.78 8.15 14.97
N THR A 113 9.52 9.43 15.20
CA THR A 113 8.15 9.94 15.40
C THR A 113 8.08 11.42 15.07
N SER A 114 6.95 11.87 14.52
CA SER A 114 6.65 13.31 14.45
C SER A 114 5.98 13.77 15.74
N VAL A 115 6.43 14.90 16.29
CA VAL A 115 5.91 15.49 17.53
C VAL A 115 5.29 16.84 17.19
N GLN A 116 3.99 16.97 17.38
CA GLN A 116 3.26 18.22 17.17
C GLN A 116 3.44 19.14 18.37
N VAL A 117 3.78 20.41 18.12
CA VAL A 117 3.92 21.44 19.16
C VAL A 117 2.66 22.31 19.18
N PRO A 118 1.77 22.13 20.18
CA PRO A 118 0.58 22.96 20.33
C PRO A 118 0.91 24.34 20.93
N ALA A 119 0.08 25.33 20.62
CA ALA A 119 0.17 26.68 21.18
C ALA A 119 -0.36 26.72 22.63
N PRO A 120 0.42 27.19 23.62
CA PRO A 120 0.00 27.20 25.03
C PRO A 120 -1.01 28.32 25.39
N ALA A 121 -1.33 29.22 24.45
CA ALA A 121 -2.34 30.27 24.63
C ALA A 121 -2.77 30.87 23.29
N ALA A 122 -3.96 31.45 23.25
CA ALA A 122 -4.42 32.20 22.07
C ALA A 122 -3.66 33.53 21.91
N GLY A 123 -3.13 33.78 20.72
CA GLY A 123 -2.24 34.92 20.47
C GLY A 123 -1.74 35.03 19.04
N VAL A 124 -0.82 35.96 18.82
CA VAL A 124 -0.14 36.18 17.53
C VAL A 124 1.33 35.78 17.66
N ILE A 125 1.85 35.08 16.64
CA ILE A 125 3.27 34.69 16.56
C ILE A 125 4.11 35.92 16.20
N GLU A 126 4.96 36.40 17.12
CA GLU A 126 5.78 37.60 16.90
C GLU A 126 7.07 37.33 16.15
N GLU A 127 7.74 36.22 16.46
CA GLU A 127 9.09 35.93 15.97
C GLU A 127 9.35 34.41 15.99
N LEU A 128 9.79 33.88 14.86
CA LEU A 128 10.30 32.51 14.72
C LEU A 128 11.81 32.55 14.99
N LEU A 129 12.28 31.84 16.01
CA LEU A 129 13.70 31.81 16.39
C LEU A 129 14.49 30.76 15.58
N VAL A 130 13.79 29.83 14.92
CA VAL A 130 14.37 28.74 14.14
C VAL A 130 13.80 28.77 12.72
N PRO A 131 14.64 28.76 11.67
CA PRO A 131 14.16 28.72 10.28
C PRO A 131 13.46 27.39 9.96
N ASP A 132 12.66 27.37 8.91
CA ASP A 132 12.01 26.15 8.41
C ASP A 132 13.05 25.12 7.96
N GLY A 133 12.97 23.89 8.48
CA GLY A 133 13.99 22.85 8.34
C GLY A 133 15.22 23.01 9.25
N GLY A 134 15.15 23.85 10.28
CA GLY A 134 16.22 24.00 11.28
C GLY A 134 16.24 22.85 12.30
N LYS A 135 17.45 22.48 12.74
CA LYS A 135 17.68 21.47 13.78
C LYS A 135 17.46 22.04 15.17
N VAL A 136 16.67 21.36 16.01
CA VAL A 136 16.40 21.76 17.40
C VAL A 136 16.65 20.65 18.40
N GLU A 137 17.26 21.01 19.53
CA GLU A 137 17.43 20.16 20.71
C GLU A 137 16.27 20.36 21.71
N GLY A 138 16.06 19.39 22.60
CA GLY A 138 15.02 19.45 23.62
C GLY A 138 15.19 20.65 24.56
N GLY A 139 14.14 21.48 24.70
CA GLY A 139 14.14 22.66 25.55
C GLY A 139 14.61 23.98 24.91
N THR A 140 15.01 23.97 23.62
CA THR A 140 15.36 25.19 22.87
C THR A 140 14.12 26.07 22.61
N PRO A 141 14.21 27.40 22.68
CA PRO A 141 13.08 28.29 22.36
C PRO A 141 12.77 28.29 20.86
N LEU A 142 11.52 27.99 20.50
CA LEU A 142 11.07 27.86 19.11
C LEU A 142 10.52 29.18 18.55
N PHE A 143 9.56 29.79 19.26
CA PHE A 143 8.92 31.04 18.85
C PHE A 143 8.42 31.84 20.05
N LYS A 144 8.24 33.15 19.85
CA LYS A 144 7.60 34.06 20.81
C LYS A 144 6.14 34.29 20.44
N LEU A 145 5.25 34.08 21.39
CA LEU A 145 3.81 34.25 21.26
C LEU A 145 3.33 35.41 22.14
N ARG A 146 2.68 36.42 21.55
CA ARG A 146 2.01 37.48 22.33
C ARG A 146 0.59 37.06 22.69
N LYS A 147 0.32 36.87 23.98
CA LYS A 147 -1.03 36.57 24.49
C LYS A 147 -1.95 37.79 24.37
N GLY A 148 -3.15 37.59 23.83
CA GLY A 148 -4.25 38.57 23.93
C GLY A 148 -4.32 39.69 22.88
N ALA A 149 -3.51 39.64 21.81
CA ALA A 149 -3.59 40.61 20.72
C ALA A 149 -4.79 40.30 19.80
N ALA A 150 -5.82 41.15 19.83
CA ALA A 150 -6.89 41.16 18.85
C ALA A 150 -6.35 41.56 17.46
N ALA A 151 -6.77 40.83 16.42
CA ALA A 151 -6.36 41.01 15.04
C ALA A 151 -6.48 42.47 14.56
N THR A 152 -5.42 43.01 13.96
CA THR A 152 -5.52 44.22 13.14
C THR A 152 -6.15 43.84 11.79
N ALA A 153 -7.39 44.29 11.61
CA ALA A 153 -8.17 44.07 10.40
C ALA A 153 -7.55 44.77 9.18
N LYS A 154 -7.40 44.02 8.08
CA LYS A 154 -7.17 44.55 6.73
C LYS A 154 -8.45 45.22 6.22
N PRO A 155 -8.41 46.37 5.50
CA PRO A 155 -9.58 47.21 5.28
C PRO A 155 -10.60 46.59 4.31
N ALA A 156 -11.88 46.62 4.69
CA ALA A 156 -13.01 46.36 3.80
C ALA A 156 -13.55 47.67 3.18
N PRO A 157 -14.14 47.66 1.96
CA PRO A 157 -14.62 48.85 1.27
C PRO A 157 -15.96 49.37 1.80
N SER A 158 -16.18 50.68 1.63
CA SER A 158 -17.34 51.47 2.08
C SER A 158 -18.66 51.15 1.31
N PRO A 159 -19.86 51.30 1.92
CA PRO A 159 -21.15 50.89 1.35
C PRO A 159 -21.91 52.01 0.63
N ALA A 160 -22.68 51.68 -0.41
CA ALA A 160 -23.80 52.50 -0.90
C ALA A 160 -24.84 51.72 -1.74
N ALA A 161 -26.10 52.01 -1.42
CA ALA A 161 -27.32 52.03 -2.26
C ALA A 161 -28.23 50.79 -2.33
N ASP A 162 -29.49 51.03 -1.92
CA ASP A 162 -30.71 50.22 -2.05
C ASP A 162 -31.21 50.06 -3.51
N PRO A 163 -32.09 49.07 -3.79
CA PRO A 163 -32.36 48.56 -5.14
C PRO A 163 -33.62 49.12 -5.83
N PRO A 164 -33.65 49.18 -7.18
CA PRO A 164 -34.88 49.23 -7.98
C PRO A 164 -35.06 47.97 -8.91
N PRO A 165 -36.25 47.79 -9.54
CA PRO A 165 -36.91 46.49 -9.80
C PRO A 165 -36.51 45.79 -11.13
N PRO A 166 -36.95 44.52 -11.37
CA PRO A 166 -36.41 43.68 -12.46
C PRO A 166 -37.10 43.97 -13.80
N THR A 167 -36.31 44.09 -14.88
CA THR A 167 -36.81 44.16 -16.25
C THR A 167 -35.99 43.25 -17.18
N ALA A 168 -36.72 42.33 -17.81
CA ALA A 168 -36.58 41.71 -19.13
C ALA A 168 -35.21 41.27 -19.69
N ALA A 169 -35.12 39.94 -19.83
CA ALA A 169 -34.53 39.14 -20.90
C ALA A 169 -33.77 39.84 -22.05
N THR A 170 -32.53 39.37 -22.26
CA THR A 170 -31.72 39.60 -23.47
C THR A 170 -31.50 38.27 -24.21
N PRO A 171 -31.49 38.23 -25.56
CA PRO A 171 -31.55 37.01 -26.37
C PRO A 171 -30.18 36.32 -26.58
N PRO A 172 -30.15 35.06 -27.07
CA PRO A 172 -28.92 34.28 -27.26
C PRO A 172 -28.13 34.70 -28.53
N PRO A 173 -26.81 34.41 -28.58
CA PRO A 173 -25.95 34.75 -29.72
C PRO A 173 -26.19 33.84 -30.95
N PRO A 174 -25.91 34.32 -32.18
CA PRO A 174 -26.18 33.61 -33.42
C PRO A 174 -25.12 32.53 -33.77
N PRO A 175 -25.46 31.53 -34.60
CA PRO A 175 -24.60 30.39 -34.96
C PRO A 175 -23.58 30.73 -36.07
N PRO A 176 -22.51 29.91 -36.23
CA PRO A 176 -21.47 30.13 -37.24
C PRO A 176 -21.91 29.74 -38.67
N PRO A 177 -21.32 30.35 -39.72
CA PRO A 177 -21.68 30.09 -41.12
C PRO A 177 -21.11 28.77 -41.69
N PRO A 178 -21.73 28.22 -42.77
CA PRO A 178 -21.49 26.86 -43.29
C PRO A 178 -20.26 26.74 -44.22
N PRO A 179 -19.78 25.50 -44.48
CA PRO A 179 -18.60 25.24 -45.30
C PRO A 179 -18.92 25.23 -46.81
N ALA A 180 -17.96 25.67 -47.62
CA ALA A 180 -17.99 25.60 -49.09
C ALA A 180 -16.85 24.68 -49.63
N PRO A 181 -16.99 24.12 -50.85
CA PRO A 181 -16.63 22.73 -51.14
C PRO A 181 -15.47 22.51 -52.13
N ALA A 182 -15.09 21.22 -52.25
CA ALA A 182 -14.42 20.54 -53.38
C ALA A 182 -12.95 20.93 -53.70
N ALA A 183 -11.98 20.06 -53.41
CA ALA A 183 -11.49 18.94 -54.22
C ALA A 183 -10.47 19.33 -55.31
N THR A 184 -9.23 18.83 -55.19
CA THR A 184 -8.43 18.21 -56.27
C THR A 184 -7.15 17.54 -55.68
N PRO A 185 -6.55 16.54 -56.36
CA PRO A 185 -5.72 15.47 -55.77
C PRO A 185 -4.22 15.82 -55.59
N PRO A 186 -3.45 14.97 -54.87
CA PRO A 186 -2.09 15.29 -54.45
C PRO A 186 -1.05 15.08 -55.57
N VAL A 187 -0.14 16.04 -55.69
CA VAL A 187 1.12 15.94 -56.45
C VAL A 187 2.24 15.49 -55.49
N PRO A 188 3.18 14.61 -55.91
CA PRO A 188 4.19 13.99 -55.03
C PRO A 188 5.18 15.01 -54.43
N PRO A 189 5.72 14.76 -53.21
CA PRO A 189 6.60 15.70 -52.54
C PRO A 189 7.99 15.74 -53.18
N GLN A 190 8.41 16.95 -53.58
CA GLN A 190 9.81 17.26 -53.84
C GLN A 190 10.58 17.47 -52.52
N PRO A 191 11.88 17.14 -52.46
CA PRO A 191 12.64 17.08 -51.22
C PRO A 191 13.08 18.48 -50.78
N VAL A 192 12.63 18.90 -49.59
CA VAL A 192 13.11 20.12 -48.94
C VAL A 192 14.48 19.85 -48.33
N GLN A 193 15.46 20.62 -48.79
CA GLN A 193 16.84 20.61 -48.37
C GLN A 193 16.97 20.98 -46.89
N ALA A 194 17.62 20.12 -46.12
CA ALA A 194 18.01 20.39 -44.75
C ALA A 194 19.13 21.44 -44.74
N LYS A 195 18.87 22.60 -44.12
CA LYS A 195 19.93 23.53 -43.71
C LYS A 195 20.66 22.93 -42.49
N PRO A 196 22.00 22.96 -42.47
CA PRO A 196 22.80 22.32 -41.43
C PRO A 196 22.70 23.10 -40.12
N VAL A 197 22.23 22.43 -39.06
CA VAL A 197 22.34 22.97 -37.71
C VAL A 197 23.75 22.71 -37.23
N SER A 198 24.44 23.81 -36.89
CA SER A 198 25.81 23.88 -36.42
C SER A 198 26.19 22.76 -35.44
N ALA A 199 27.42 22.29 -35.67
CA ALA A 199 28.16 21.34 -34.86
C ALA A 199 28.02 21.57 -33.35
N VAL A 200 27.26 20.71 -32.69
CA VAL A 200 27.51 20.38 -31.28
C VAL A 200 28.73 19.46 -31.29
N LYS A 201 29.87 20.03 -30.89
CA LYS A 201 31.11 19.33 -30.59
C LYS A 201 30.80 18.14 -29.66
N PRO A 202 31.15 16.89 -30.01
CA PRO A 202 31.00 15.77 -29.10
C PRO A 202 31.80 16.07 -27.83
N ALA A 203 31.13 16.12 -26.69
CA ALA A 203 31.79 16.05 -25.41
C ALA A 203 32.56 14.73 -25.38
N ALA A 204 33.88 14.83 -25.28
CA ALA A 204 34.78 13.68 -25.25
C ALA A 204 34.28 12.69 -24.19
N ALA A 205 34.14 11.43 -24.59
CA ALA A 205 33.90 10.33 -23.68
C ALA A 205 34.96 10.39 -22.57
N ALA A 206 34.51 10.37 -21.31
CA ALA A 206 35.42 10.28 -20.18
C ALA A 206 36.31 9.04 -20.35
N PRO A 207 37.62 9.12 -20.07
CA PRO A 207 38.50 7.98 -20.15
C PRO A 207 37.94 6.81 -19.31
N PRO A 208 38.06 5.56 -19.75
CA PRO A 208 37.70 4.41 -18.93
C PRO A 208 38.47 4.48 -17.61
N ALA A 209 37.74 4.44 -16.50
CA ALA A 209 38.32 4.45 -15.17
C ALA A 209 39.34 3.31 -15.04
N ALA A 210 40.52 3.62 -14.50
CA ALA A 210 41.57 2.64 -14.26
C ALA A 210 41.03 1.46 -13.42
N PRO A 211 41.47 0.21 -13.68
CA PRO A 211 41.02 -0.94 -12.90
C PRO A 211 41.33 -0.71 -11.41
N PRO A 212 40.38 -0.98 -10.50
CA PRO A 212 40.62 -0.81 -9.08
C PRO A 212 41.78 -1.71 -8.62
N ALA A 213 42.65 -1.15 -7.78
CA ALA A 213 43.78 -1.87 -7.20
C ALA A 213 43.28 -3.11 -6.44
N ALA A 214 43.93 -4.25 -6.67
CA ALA A 214 43.60 -5.50 -5.99
C ALA A 214 43.63 -5.28 -4.46
N GLY A 215 42.47 -5.46 -3.82
CA GLY A 215 42.30 -5.31 -2.37
C GLY A 215 41.57 -4.04 -1.90
N SER A 216 41.20 -3.10 -2.78
CA SER A 216 40.35 -1.98 -2.38
C SER A 216 38.89 -2.43 -2.24
N ARG A 217 38.30 -2.31 -1.04
CA ARG A 217 36.84 -2.38 -0.86
C ARG A 217 36.22 -1.12 -1.44
N GLY A 218 35.99 -1.11 -2.75
CA GLY A 218 35.34 0.00 -3.45
C GLY A 218 33.82 -0.13 -3.42
N GLU A 219 33.12 0.97 -3.11
CA GLU A 219 31.69 1.08 -3.30
C GLU A 219 31.38 1.84 -4.61
N ASN A 220 30.58 1.23 -5.49
CA ASN A 220 30.13 1.87 -6.72
C ASN A 220 28.68 2.31 -6.57
N ARG A 221 28.46 3.63 -6.52
CA ARG A 221 27.11 4.23 -6.46
C ARG A 221 26.59 4.48 -7.86
N VAL A 222 25.49 3.83 -8.22
CA VAL A 222 24.82 4.01 -9.52
C VAL A 222 23.41 4.56 -9.28
N LYS A 223 23.09 5.69 -9.92
CA LYS A 223 21.76 6.30 -9.84
C LYS A 223 20.72 5.41 -10.55
N MET A 224 19.57 5.18 -9.92
CA MET A 224 18.49 4.42 -10.55
C MET A 224 17.93 5.16 -11.78
N ASN A 225 17.63 4.42 -12.84
CA ASN A 225 16.94 4.97 -14.00
C ASN A 225 15.46 5.27 -13.68
N ARG A 226 14.80 6.12 -14.48
CA ARG A 226 13.40 6.53 -14.25
C ARG A 226 12.43 5.35 -14.24
N MET A 227 12.65 4.35 -15.10
CA MET A 227 11.80 3.16 -15.19
C MET A 227 11.87 2.33 -13.91
N ARG A 228 13.07 2.08 -13.38
CA ARG A 228 13.31 1.33 -12.15
C ARG A 228 12.77 2.07 -10.92
N LEU A 229 12.86 3.40 -10.89
CA LEU A 229 12.20 4.20 -9.85
C LEU A 229 10.68 3.99 -9.84
N ARG A 230 10.02 4.04 -11.02
CA ARG A 230 8.57 3.79 -11.12
C ARG A 230 8.20 2.36 -10.73
N ILE A 231 8.98 1.37 -11.17
CA ILE A 231 8.75 -0.04 -10.80
C ILE A 231 8.89 -0.21 -9.28
N ALA A 232 9.94 0.35 -8.68
CA ALA A 232 10.15 0.26 -7.24
C ALA A 232 9.00 0.89 -6.46
N GLN A 233 8.52 2.07 -6.88
CA GLN A 233 7.37 2.72 -6.29
C GLN A 233 6.11 1.85 -6.39
N ARG A 234 5.78 1.34 -7.58
CA ARG A 234 4.62 0.47 -7.80
C ARG A 234 4.67 -0.83 -6.99
N LEU A 235 5.83 -1.48 -6.92
CA LEU A 235 5.99 -2.71 -6.14
C LEU A 235 5.80 -2.46 -4.64
N LYS A 236 6.30 -1.33 -4.13
CA LYS A 236 6.14 -0.97 -2.72
C LYS A 236 4.71 -0.55 -2.39
N GLU A 237 4.06 0.17 -3.31
CA GLU A 237 2.64 0.51 -3.22
C GLU A 237 1.77 -0.75 -3.17
N ALA A 238 1.99 -1.73 -4.04
CA ALA A 238 1.28 -3.01 -4.04
C ALA A 238 1.36 -3.71 -2.67
N GLN A 239 2.54 -3.75 -2.05
CA GLN A 239 2.76 -4.37 -0.74
C GLN A 239 2.09 -3.61 0.41
N ASN A 240 1.99 -2.29 0.31
CA ASN A 240 1.40 -1.47 1.36
C ASN A 240 -0.13 -1.47 1.27
N THR A 241 -0.69 -1.60 0.06
CA THR A 241 -2.13 -1.56 -0.18
C THR A 241 -2.79 -2.93 -0.06
N CYS A 242 -2.21 -3.96 -0.67
CA CYS A 242 -2.80 -5.30 -0.68
C CYS A 242 -2.42 -6.08 0.59
N ALA A 243 -3.38 -6.80 1.19
CA ALA A 243 -3.07 -7.74 2.26
C ALA A 243 -2.60 -9.06 1.65
N MET A 244 -1.35 -9.09 1.18
CA MET A 244 -0.85 -10.19 0.36
C MET A 244 -0.63 -11.47 1.18
N LEU A 245 -1.28 -12.55 0.77
CA LEU A 245 -1.02 -13.90 1.27
C LEU A 245 -0.66 -14.81 0.11
N THR A 246 0.31 -15.72 0.32
CA THR A 246 0.70 -16.71 -0.69
C THR A 246 0.37 -18.12 -0.22
N THR A 247 -0.32 -18.88 -1.06
CA THR A 247 -0.55 -20.33 -0.89
C THR A 247 0.21 -21.10 -1.97
N PHE A 248 0.65 -22.31 -1.64
CA PHE A 248 1.47 -23.15 -2.52
C PHE A 248 0.85 -24.52 -2.73
N ASN A 249 0.96 -25.03 -3.95
CA ASN A 249 0.67 -26.41 -4.29
C ASN A 249 1.83 -27.00 -5.10
N GLU A 250 2.01 -28.30 -5.01
CA GLU A 250 2.82 -29.07 -5.96
C GLU A 250 1.95 -29.67 -7.06
N VAL A 251 2.51 -29.80 -8.26
CA VAL A 251 1.82 -30.31 -9.45
C VAL A 251 2.72 -31.37 -10.10
N ASP A 252 2.17 -32.56 -10.36
CA ASP A 252 2.84 -33.60 -11.15
C ASP A 252 2.74 -33.25 -12.64
N MET A 253 3.88 -33.06 -13.28
CA MET A 253 3.97 -32.68 -14.70
C MET A 253 4.06 -33.90 -15.63
N SER A 254 3.97 -35.14 -15.13
CA SER A 254 4.16 -36.37 -15.92
C SER A 254 3.24 -36.43 -17.13
N ASN A 255 1.92 -36.32 -16.89
CA ASN A 255 0.91 -36.53 -17.92
C ASN A 255 0.97 -35.44 -19.00
N ILE A 256 1.17 -34.19 -18.61
CA ILE A 256 1.27 -33.08 -19.56
C ILE A 256 2.57 -33.12 -20.37
N GLN A 257 3.68 -33.58 -19.77
CA GLN A 257 4.91 -33.84 -20.50
C GLN A 257 4.74 -34.97 -21.51
N GLU A 258 4.05 -36.05 -21.14
CA GLU A 258 3.75 -37.16 -22.03
C GLU A 258 2.85 -36.72 -23.19
N MET A 259 1.74 -36.01 -22.90
CA MET A 259 0.85 -35.44 -23.91
C MET A 259 1.63 -34.59 -24.92
N ARG A 260 2.50 -33.70 -24.40
CA ARG A 260 3.36 -32.86 -25.25
C ARG A 260 4.30 -33.72 -26.09
N LYS A 261 4.94 -34.74 -25.53
CA LYS A 261 5.86 -35.64 -26.24
C LYS A 261 5.16 -36.36 -27.39
N LEU A 262 3.93 -36.83 -27.18
CA LEU A 262 3.13 -37.55 -28.17
C LEU A 262 2.62 -36.64 -29.30
N HIS A 263 2.20 -35.42 -29.00
CA HIS A 263 1.47 -34.58 -29.96
C HIS A 263 2.26 -33.39 -30.51
N LYS A 264 3.45 -33.06 -29.99
CA LYS A 264 4.22 -31.87 -30.40
C LYS A 264 4.42 -31.73 -31.91
N ASP A 265 4.71 -32.83 -32.62
CA ASP A 265 5.07 -32.78 -34.05
C ASP A 265 3.81 -32.63 -34.92
N ALA A 266 2.73 -33.32 -34.55
CA ALA A 266 1.43 -33.16 -35.21
C ALA A 266 0.85 -31.75 -34.97
N PHE A 267 0.99 -31.23 -33.75
CA PHE A 267 0.56 -29.89 -33.39
C PHE A 267 1.33 -28.82 -34.17
N LEU A 268 2.66 -28.96 -34.25
CA LEU A 268 3.51 -28.07 -35.04
C LEU A 268 3.12 -28.09 -36.53
N LYS A 269 2.88 -29.27 -37.11
CA LYS A 269 2.46 -29.38 -38.52
C LYS A 269 1.10 -28.73 -38.78
N LYS A 270 0.13 -28.89 -37.87
CA LYS A 270 -1.23 -28.39 -38.05
C LYS A 270 -1.35 -26.88 -37.80
N HIS A 271 -0.67 -26.36 -36.79
CA HIS A 271 -0.86 -24.98 -36.31
C HIS A 271 0.34 -24.06 -36.58
N ASN A 272 1.44 -24.60 -37.11
CA ASN A 272 2.71 -23.90 -37.35
C ASN A 272 3.28 -23.22 -36.09
N ILE A 273 3.05 -23.82 -34.92
CA ILE A 273 3.57 -23.32 -33.64
C ILE A 273 3.91 -24.47 -32.70
N LYS A 274 4.93 -24.27 -31.86
CA LYS A 274 5.38 -25.28 -30.89
C LYS A 274 4.37 -25.37 -29.75
N LEU A 275 4.02 -26.59 -29.36
CA LEU A 275 3.22 -26.83 -28.16
C LEU A 275 4.08 -26.56 -26.92
N GLY A 276 3.76 -25.48 -26.20
CA GLY A 276 4.36 -25.13 -24.92
C GLY A 276 3.59 -25.72 -23.74
N PHE A 277 4.08 -25.45 -22.53
CA PHE A 277 3.31 -25.73 -21.31
C PHE A 277 2.44 -24.54 -20.91
N MET A 278 2.79 -23.32 -21.33
CA MET A 278 2.08 -22.09 -20.93
C MET A 278 0.62 -22.11 -21.35
N SER A 279 0.29 -22.62 -22.54
CA SER A 279 -1.12 -22.75 -22.98
C SER A 279 -1.98 -23.56 -22.01
N ALA A 280 -1.44 -24.63 -21.43
CA ALA A 280 -2.18 -25.43 -20.46
C ALA A 280 -2.40 -24.68 -19.15
N PHE A 281 -1.39 -23.96 -18.63
CA PHE A 281 -1.55 -23.17 -17.40
C PHE A 281 -2.47 -21.97 -17.60
N VAL A 282 -2.35 -21.29 -18.74
CA VAL A 282 -3.20 -20.14 -19.11
C VAL A 282 -4.65 -20.60 -19.26
N LYS A 283 -4.91 -21.73 -19.92
CA LYS A 283 -6.27 -22.28 -20.03
C LYS A 283 -6.80 -22.81 -18.69
N ALA A 284 -5.96 -23.47 -17.89
CA ALA A 284 -6.31 -23.95 -16.56
C ALA A 284 -6.67 -22.79 -15.63
N ALA A 285 -5.89 -21.70 -15.67
CA ALA A 285 -6.18 -20.49 -14.93
C ALA A 285 -7.50 -19.87 -15.39
N ALA A 286 -7.74 -19.74 -16.70
CA ALA A 286 -9.00 -19.20 -17.21
C ALA A 286 -10.22 -20.01 -16.79
N HIS A 287 -10.12 -21.35 -16.84
CA HIS A 287 -11.15 -22.24 -16.33
C HIS A 287 -11.39 -21.99 -14.83
N ALA A 288 -10.33 -22.03 -14.01
CA ALA A 288 -10.44 -21.82 -12.57
C ALA A 288 -10.93 -20.41 -12.17
N LEU A 289 -10.59 -19.37 -12.95
CA LEU A 289 -11.06 -18.00 -12.73
C LEU A 289 -12.56 -17.86 -13.02
N THR A 290 -13.07 -18.62 -13.99
CA THR A 290 -14.52 -18.65 -14.29
C THR A 290 -15.31 -19.27 -13.13
N ASP A 291 -14.77 -20.32 -12.50
CA ASP A 291 -15.40 -20.94 -11.32
C ASP A 291 -15.22 -20.16 -10.02
N GLN A 292 -14.15 -19.37 -9.91
CA GLN A 292 -13.84 -18.55 -8.74
C GLN A 292 -13.75 -17.07 -9.14
N PRO A 293 -14.88 -16.40 -9.41
CA PRO A 293 -14.89 -15.01 -9.87
C PRO A 293 -14.22 -14.02 -8.91
N ALA A 294 -14.21 -14.32 -7.60
CA ALA A 294 -13.54 -13.51 -6.58
C ALA A 294 -12.04 -13.34 -6.85
N VAL A 295 -11.37 -14.36 -7.41
CA VAL A 295 -9.94 -14.30 -7.74
C VAL A 295 -9.67 -13.38 -8.94
N ASN A 296 -10.66 -13.22 -9.84
CA ASN A 296 -10.60 -12.33 -11.01
C ASN A 296 -11.10 -10.90 -10.72
N ALA A 297 -11.69 -10.67 -9.55
CA ALA A 297 -12.23 -9.39 -9.15
C ALA A 297 -11.13 -8.42 -8.66
N VAL A 298 -11.49 -7.15 -8.49
CA VAL A 298 -10.61 -6.12 -7.90
C VAL A 298 -11.35 -5.29 -6.87
N ILE A 299 -10.65 -4.82 -5.85
CA ILE A 299 -11.14 -3.77 -4.96
C ILE A 299 -10.80 -2.41 -5.60
N ASP A 300 -11.82 -1.60 -5.90
CA ASP A 300 -11.62 -0.19 -6.21
C ASP A 300 -11.52 0.60 -4.91
N ASP A 301 -10.30 0.95 -4.53
CA ASP A 301 -10.03 1.72 -3.32
C ASP A 301 -10.61 3.15 -3.37
N THR A 302 -11.01 3.66 -4.54
CA THR A 302 -11.61 4.98 -4.73
C THR A 302 -13.11 4.95 -4.43
N THR A 303 -13.84 4.03 -5.06
CA THR A 303 -15.30 3.90 -4.87
C THR A 303 -15.66 3.02 -3.69
N LYS A 304 -14.69 2.29 -3.12
CA LYS A 304 -14.88 1.27 -2.08
C LYS A 304 -15.79 0.12 -2.52
N GLU A 305 -15.82 -0.16 -3.82
CA GLU A 305 -16.59 -1.25 -4.42
C GLU A 305 -15.70 -2.40 -4.87
N ILE A 306 -16.30 -3.58 -5.00
CA ILE A 306 -15.64 -4.74 -5.60
C ILE A 306 -16.12 -4.85 -7.05
N ILE A 307 -15.18 -4.78 -8.00
CA ILE A 307 -15.46 -4.93 -9.42
C ILE A 307 -15.21 -6.38 -9.82
N TYR A 308 -16.29 -7.09 -10.10
CA TYR A 308 -16.25 -8.42 -10.72
C TYR A 308 -16.18 -8.26 -12.25
N ARG A 309 -15.45 -9.17 -12.91
CA ARG A 309 -15.28 -9.18 -14.36
C ARG A 309 -15.65 -10.54 -14.92
N ASP A 310 -16.52 -10.53 -15.93
CA ASP A 310 -17.01 -11.74 -16.60
C ASP A 310 -16.08 -12.25 -17.71
N TYR A 311 -15.01 -11.49 -18.01
CA TYR A 311 -13.98 -11.84 -18.98
C TYR A 311 -12.65 -12.12 -18.29
N VAL A 312 -11.80 -12.90 -18.96
CA VAL A 312 -10.50 -13.31 -18.42
C VAL A 312 -9.37 -12.88 -19.35
N ASP A 313 -8.67 -11.82 -18.94
CA ASP A 313 -7.49 -11.30 -19.62
C ASP A 313 -6.24 -11.64 -18.79
N ILE A 314 -5.36 -12.47 -19.32
CA ILE A 314 -4.19 -12.97 -18.59
C ILE A 314 -2.93 -12.23 -19.03
N SER A 315 -2.38 -11.46 -18.10
CA SER A 315 -1.04 -10.87 -18.15
C SER A 315 0.03 -11.96 -18.04
N VAL A 316 0.93 -12.07 -19.01
CA VAL A 316 2.04 -13.05 -18.99
C VAL A 316 3.37 -12.32 -18.89
N ALA A 317 4.12 -12.54 -17.82
CA ALA A 317 5.40 -11.87 -17.62
C ALA A 317 6.47 -12.43 -18.58
N VAL A 318 7.06 -11.57 -19.40
CA VAL A 318 8.09 -11.90 -20.39
C VAL A 318 9.38 -11.15 -20.08
N ALA A 319 10.50 -11.88 -20.00
CA ALA A 319 11.81 -11.29 -19.83
C ALA A 319 12.35 -10.75 -21.17
N THR A 320 12.82 -9.50 -21.16
CA THR A 320 13.47 -8.83 -22.30
C THR A 320 14.83 -8.29 -21.89
N PRO A 321 15.72 -7.94 -22.84
CA PRO A 321 17.02 -7.33 -22.51
C PRO A 321 16.92 -6.02 -21.74
N LYS A 322 15.83 -5.25 -21.91
CA LYS A 322 15.58 -4.00 -21.18
C LYS A 322 14.96 -4.20 -19.80
N GLY A 323 14.46 -5.40 -19.50
CA GLY A 323 13.82 -5.73 -18.24
C GLY A 323 12.60 -6.63 -18.41
N LEU A 324 11.81 -6.73 -17.34
CA LEU A 324 10.55 -7.47 -17.34
C LEU A 324 9.44 -6.60 -17.93
N VAL A 325 8.71 -7.14 -18.90
CA VAL A 325 7.48 -6.55 -19.43
C VAL A 325 6.35 -7.56 -19.26
N VAL A 326 5.11 -7.07 -19.19
CA VAL A 326 3.95 -7.90 -18.87
C VAL A 326 2.84 -7.62 -19.89
N PRO A 327 2.91 -8.21 -21.10
CA PRO A 327 1.83 -8.12 -22.07
C PRO A 327 0.59 -8.92 -21.63
N VAL A 328 -0.56 -8.59 -22.20
CA VAL A 328 -1.88 -9.14 -21.88
C VAL A 328 -2.41 -9.99 -23.04
N VAL A 329 -2.80 -11.23 -22.74
CA VAL A 329 -3.58 -12.08 -23.64
C VAL A 329 -5.05 -11.92 -23.27
N ARG A 330 -5.86 -11.43 -24.20
CA ARG A 330 -7.27 -11.10 -23.96
C ARG A 330 -8.20 -12.28 -24.24
N ASP A 331 -9.34 -12.34 -23.55
CA ASP A 331 -10.43 -13.30 -23.78
C ASP A 331 -10.00 -14.78 -23.81
N VAL A 332 -9.09 -15.14 -22.90
CA VAL A 332 -8.47 -16.48 -22.84
C VAL A 332 -9.48 -17.59 -22.66
N GLN A 333 -10.61 -17.32 -22.00
CA GLN A 333 -11.68 -18.27 -21.76
C GLN A 333 -12.22 -18.89 -23.06
N THR A 334 -12.20 -18.14 -24.17
CA THR A 334 -12.70 -18.60 -25.48
C THR A 334 -11.65 -19.30 -26.34
N MET A 335 -10.36 -19.11 -26.03
CA MET A 335 -9.25 -19.58 -26.86
C MET A 335 -8.94 -21.07 -26.68
N ASN A 336 -8.51 -21.75 -27.74
CA ASN A 336 -7.89 -23.07 -27.63
C ASN A 336 -6.37 -22.95 -27.37
N PHE A 337 -5.69 -24.09 -27.16
CA PHE A 337 -4.23 -24.08 -26.89
C PHE A 337 -3.41 -23.45 -28.03
N ALA A 338 -3.79 -23.67 -29.29
CA ALA A 338 -3.05 -23.11 -30.41
C ALA A 338 -3.18 -21.59 -30.49
N ASP A 339 -4.36 -21.05 -30.20
CA ASP A 339 -4.60 -19.60 -30.20
C ASP A 339 -3.82 -18.93 -29.06
N ILE A 340 -3.81 -19.56 -27.87
CA ILE A 340 -3.03 -19.09 -26.72
C ILE A 340 -1.53 -19.09 -27.05
N GLU A 341 -0.98 -20.19 -27.58
CA GLU A 341 0.45 -20.24 -27.94
C GLU A 341 0.79 -19.17 -28.99
N LYS A 342 -0.08 -18.95 -29.98
CA LYS A 342 0.13 -17.92 -31.02
C LYS A 342 0.13 -16.52 -30.43
N ALA A 343 -0.82 -16.22 -29.55
CA ALA A 343 -0.90 -14.92 -28.90
C ALA A 343 0.34 -14.65 -28.03
N ILE A 344 0.74 -15.62 -27.20
CA ILE A 344 1.93 -15.50 -26.35
C ILE A 344 3.19 -15.36 -27.20
N ASN A 345 3.31 -16.11 -28.29
CA ASN A 345 4.46 -16.03 -29.18
C ASN A 345 4.55 -14.66 -29.86
N ALA A 346 3.46 -14.16 -30.42
CA ALA A 346 3.41 -12.84 -31.06
C ALA A 346 3.75 -11.71 -30.07
N LEU A 347 3.17 -11.72 -28.87
CA LEU A 347 3.49 -10.75 -27.82
C LEU A 347 4.94 -10.88 -27.32
N GLY A 348 5.45 -12.11 -27.25
CA GLY A 348 6.84 -12.39 -26.88
C GLY A 348 7.85 -11.89 -27.91
N GLU A 349 7.54 -12.01 -29.21
CA GLU A 349 8.37 -11.45 -30.29
C GLU A 349 8.37 -9.92 -30.26
N LYS A 350 7.19 -9.29 -30.16
CA LYS A 350 7.08 -7.83 -29.95
C LYS A 350 7.87 -7.36 -28.73
N ALA A 351 7.78 -8.09 -27.62
CA ALA A 351 8.50 -7.77 -26.38
C ALA A 351 10.02 -7.77 -26.59
N ARG A 352 10.55 -8.81 -27.26
CA ARG A 352 11.99 -8.93 -27.55
C ARG A 352 12.47 -7.86 -28.53
N ASN A 353 11.63 -7.50 -29.50
CA ASN A 353 11.93 -6.48 -30.51
C ASN A 353 11.73 -5.04 -29.99
N ASN A 354 11.15 -4.86 -28.79
CA ASN A 354 10.78 -3.57 -28.21
C ASN A 354 9.66 -2.84 -28.97
N GLU A 355 8.73 -3.59 -29.53
CA GLU A 355 7.60 -3.10 -30.33
C GLU A 355 6.27 -3.20 -29.59
N LEU A 356 6.30 -3.52 -28.29
CA LEU A 356 5.09 -3.54 -27.46
C LEU A 356 4.52 -2.14 -27.32
N ALA A 357 3.23 -2.04 -27.65
CA ALA A 357 2.46 -0.83 -27.40
C ALA A 357 2.02 -0.77 -25.92
N VAL A 358 1.57 0.39 -25.44
CA VAL A 358 1.12 0.53 -24.05
C VAL A 358 -0.17 -0.26 -23.84
N GLU A 359 -1.00 -0.32 -24.87
CA GLU A 359 -2.27 -1.04 -24.95
C GLU A 359 -2.09 -2.56 -24.85
N ASP A 360 -0.92 -3.07 -25.26
CA ASP A 360 -0.57 -4.49 -25.13
C ASP A 360 -0.27 -4.87 -23.66
N MET A 361 0.00 -3.90 -22.78
CA MET A 361 0.35 -4.14 -21.37
C MET A 361 -0.76 -3.76 -20.38
N ASP A 362 -1.86 -3.17 -20.88
CA ASP A 362 -2.93 -2.64 -20.03
C ASP A 362 -4.19 -3.53 -20.04
N GLY A 363 -4.97 -3.45 -18.97
CA GLY A 363 -6.28 -4.10 -18.87
C GLY A 363 -6.27 -5.60 -18.53
N GLY A 364 -5.13 -6.18 -18.15
CA GLY A 364 -5.10 -7.57 -17.66
C GLY A 364 -5.83 -7.72 -16.33
N THR A 365 -6.57 -8.81 -16.16
CA THR A 365 -7.33 -9.12 -14.93
C THR A 365 -6.58 -10.06 -13.98
N PHE A 366 -5.68 -10.89 -14.52
CA PHE A 366 -4.87 -11.84 -13.76
C PHE A 366 -3.45 -11.92 -14.31
N THR A 367 -2.44 -12.15 -13.47
CA THR A 367 -1.04 -12.31 -13.92
C THR A 367 -0.53 -13.74 -13.73
N ILE A 368 0.18 -14.24 -14.73
CA ILE A 368 1.04 -15.43 -14.63
C ILE A 368 2.49 -14.99 -14.81
N SER A 369 3.33 -15.38 -13.86
CA SER A 369 4.77 -15.15 -13.88
C SER A 369 5.52 -16.47 -13.76
N ASN A 370 6.41 -16.74 -14.72
CA ASN A 370 7.18 -17.98 -14.74
C ASN A 370 8.64 -17.71 -14.37
N GLY A 371 8.99 -17.96 -13.11
CA GLY A 371 10.38 -17.92 -12.63
C GLY A 371 11.15 -19.22 -12.91
N GLY A 372 10.45 -20.30 -13.28
CA GLY A 372 11.03 -21.61 -13.54
C GLY A 372 11.99 -21.65 -14.72
N VAL A 373 11.81 -20.76 -15.70
CA VAL A 373 12.75 -20.60 -16.83
C VAL A 373 14.15 -20.17 -16.38
N PHE A 374 14.28 -19.60 -15.17
CA PHE A 374 15.55 -19.21 -14.55
C PHE A 374 16.03 -20.21 -13.48
N GLY A 375 15.37 -21.36 -13.35
CA GLY A 375 15.73 -22.37 -12.35
C GLY A 375 15.25 -22.07 -10.93
N SER A 376 14.30 -21.15 -10.76
CA SER A 376 13.70 -20.88 -9.44
C SER A 376 12.93 -22.12 -8.93
N MET A 377 13.15 -22.49 -7.66
CA MET A 377 12.46 -23.60 -7.02
C MET A 377 11.02 -23.25 -6.65
N PHE A 378 10.84 -22.17 -5.87
CA PHE A 378 9.57 -21.50 -5.62
C PHE A 378 9.86 -20.09 -5.07
N GLY A 379 8.86 -19.22 -5.11
CA GLY A 379 8.91 -17.86 -4.57
C GLY A 379 7.50 -17.29 -4.40
N THR A 380 7.41 -16.16 -3.70
CA THR A 380 6.17 -15.41 -3.47
C THR A 380 6.09 -14.26 -4.48
N PRO A 381 5.38 -14.44 -5.61
CA PRO A 381 5.26 -13.36 -6.59
C PRO A 381 4.53 -12.16 -5.98
N ILE A 382 4.94 -10.95 -6.37
CA ILE A 382 4.26 -9.72 -5.96
C ILE A 382 3.15 -9.41 -6.96
N ILE A 383 1.94 -9.14 -6.47
CA ILE A 383 0.78 -8.77 -7.27
C ILE A 383 1.10 -7.53 -8.11
N ASN A 384 0.57 -7.47 -9.32
CA ASN A 384 0.67 -6.31 -10.20
C ASN A 384 -0.65 -5.51 -10.14
N PRO A 385 -0.73 -4.40 -9.37
CA PRO A 385 -1.94 -3.58 -9.32
C PRO A 385 -2.35 -3.10 -10.72
N PRO A 386 -3.66 -3.02 -11.03
CA PRO A 386 -4.79 -3.13 -10.11
C PRO A 386 -5.29 -4.57 -9.87
N GLN A 387 -4.59 -5.61 -10.31
CA GLN A 387 -5.09 -6.99 -10.16
C GLN A 387 -5.08 -7.44 -8.70
N SER A 388 -5.88 -8.46 -8.37
CA SER A 388 -5.96 -9.00 -7.00
C SER A 388 -5.21 -10.31 -6.79
N ALA A 389 -4.69 -10.93 -7.85
CA ALA A 389 -3.96 -12.18 -7.73
C ALA A 389 -2.90 -12.39 -8.83
N ILE A 390 -1.87 -13.16 -8.50
CA ILE A 390 -0.79 -13.56 -9.39
C ILE A 390 -0.40 -15.02 -9.18
N LEU A 391 -0.30 -15.78 -10.27
CA LEU A 391 0.21 -17.15 -10.28
C LEU A 391 1.71 -17.17 -10.60
N GLY A 392 2.50 -17.66 -9.65
CA GLY A 392 3.91 -17.97 -9.81
C GLY A 392 4.12 -19.42 -10.25
N MET A 393 4.65 -19.60 -11.45
CA MET A 393 5.10 -20.89 -11.97
C MET A 393 6.62 -21.02 -11.78
N HIS A 394 7.07 -22.19 -11.33
CA HIS A 394 8.48 -22.43 -11.00
C HIS A 394 9.08 -23.60 -11.78
N GLY A 395 10.32 -23.95 -11.48
CA GLY A 395 11.06 -24.98 -12.19
C GLY A 395 10.42 -26.36 -12.04
N ILE A 396 10.59 -27.17 -13.07
CA ILE A 396 10.21 -28.58 -13.04
C ILE A 396 11.45 -29.36 -12.65
N PHE A 397 11.37 -30.11 -11.54
CA PHE A 397 12.48 -30.91 -11.03
C PHE A 397 12.00 -32.33 -10.78
N ASP A 398 12.85 -33.31 -11.10
CA ASP A 398 12.58 -34.71 -10.75
C ASP A 398 12.71 -34.89 -9.24
N ARG A 399 11.65 -35.38 -8.60
CA ARG A 399 11.60 -35.59 -7.15
C ARG A 399 11.05 -36.96 -6.79
N PRO A 400 11.55 -37.59 -5.71
CA PRO A 400 10.94 -38.80 -5.18
C PRO A 400 9.63 -38.44 -4.48
N VAL A 401 8.51 -38.97 -4.98
CA VAL A 401 7.16 -38.75 -4.43
C VAL A 401 6.56 -40.09 -4.06
N ALA A 402 5.88 -40.15 -2.91
CA ALA A 402 5.15 -41.33 -2.49
C ALA A 402 3.80 -41.42 -3.21
N ILE A 403 3.64 -42.39 -4.11
CA ILE A 403 2.41 -42.66 -4.85
C ILE A 403 1.98 -44.10 -4.55
N ASN A 404 0.77 -44.28 -4.04
CA ASN A 404 0.21 -45.60 -3.71
C ASN A 404 1.14 -46.48 -2.86
N GLY A 405 1.84 -45.88 -1.89
CA GLY A 405 2.78 -46.56 -1.01
C GLY A 405 4.14 -46.91 -1.62
N LYS A 406 4.44 -46.47 -2.85
CA LYS A 406 5.75 -46.62 -3.51
C LYS A 406 6.40 -45.27 -3.72
N VAL A 407 7.73 -45.21 -3.64
CA VAL A 407 8.49 -44.01 -4.00
C VAL A 407 8.76 -44.06 -5.50
N GLU A 408 8.20 -43.12 -6.24
CA GLU A 408 8.41 -42.94 -7.68
C GLU A 408 9.07 -41.59 -7.95
N ILE A 409 9.95 -41.54 -8.95
CA ILE A 409 10.54 -40.27 -9.40
C ILE A 409 9.58 -39.63 -10.38
N ARG A 410 9.13 -38.42 -10.07
CA ARG A 410 8.18 -37.66 -10.88
C ARG A 410 8.70 -36.24 -11.17
N PRO A 411 8.45 -35.68 -12.36
CA PRO A 411 8.74 -34.28 -12.65
C PRO A 411 7.72 -33.39 -11.91
N MET A 412 8.15 -32.80 -10.81
CA MET A 412 7.29 -31.97 -9.96
C MET A 412 7.53 -30.49 -10.21
N MET A 413 6.46 -29.69 -10.21
CA MET A 413 6.50 -28.23 -10.22
C MET A 413 5.82 -27.66 -8.98
N TYR A 414 6.40 -26.61 -8.41
CA TYR A 414 5.71 -25.78 -7.42
C TYR A 414 4.98 -24.62 -8.08
N VAL A 415 3.71 -24.45 -7.72
CA VAL A 415 2.90 -23.28 -8.09
C VAL A 415 2.57 -22.48 -6.84
N ALA A 416 2.66 -21.16 -6.95
CA ALA A 416 2.34 -20.23 -5.87
C ALA A 416 1.23 -19.30 -6.33
N LEU A 417 0.17 -19.14 -5.55
CA LEU A 417 -0.82 -18.10 -5.76
C LEU A 417 -0.63 -17.06 -4.67
N THR A 418 -0.23 -15.84 -5.05
CA THR A 418 -0.32 -14.68 -4.17
C THR A 418 -1.59 -13.92 -4.50
N TYR A 419 -2.37 -13.58 -3.48
CA TYR A 419 -3.65 -12.91 -3.64
C TYR A 419 -3.85 -11.86 -2.55
N ASP A 420 -4.72 -10.88 -2.83
CA ASP A 420 -5.16 -9.89 -1.84
C ASP A 420 -6.21 -10.51 -0.92
N HIS A 421 -5.80 -10.80 0.32
CA HIS A 421 -6.63 -11.45 1.33
C HIS A 421 -7.74 -10.52 1.87
N ARG A 422 -7.81 -9.25 1.43
CA ARG A 422 -8.98 -8.39 1.64
C ARG A 422 -10.17 -8.83 0.78
N LEU A 423 -9.91 -9.45 -0.37
CA LEU A 423 -10.92 -9.85 -1.36
C LEU A 423 -11.10 -11.36 -1.44
N VAL A 424 -10.00 -12.10 -1.47
CA VAL A 424 -9.99 -13.55 -1.70
C VAL A 424 -9.74 -14.26 -0.38
N ASP A 425 -10.66 -15.16 -0.03
CA ASP A 425 -10.52 -15.99 1.17
C ASP A 425 -9.62 -17.20 0.91
N GLY A 426 -9.00 -17.75 1.98
CA GLY A 426 -8.15 -18.93 1.89
C GLY A 426 -8.81 -20.15 1.24
N ARG A 427 -10.13 -20.34 1.43
CA ARG A 427 -10.89 -21.42 0.78
C ARG A 427 -10.93 -21.25 -0.74
N GLU A 428 -11.15 -20.02 -1.23
CA GLU A 428 -11.25 -19.71 -2.65
C GLU A 428 -9.87 -19.87 -3.32
N ALA A 429 -8.83 -19.34 -2.68
CA ALA A 429 -7.44 -19.48 -3.14
C ALA A 429 -6.99 -20.95 -3.25
N VAL A 430 -7.26 -21.76 -2.23
CA VAL A 430 -6.94 -23.20 -2.25
C VAL A 430 -7.77 -23.94 -3.30
N THR A 431 -9.05 -23.61 -3.43
CA THR A 431 -9.93 -24.22 -4.44
C THR A 431 -9.45 -23.90 -5.86
N PHE A 432 -9.07 -22.65 -6.11
CA PHE A 432 -8.49 -22.18 -7.36
C PHE A 432 -7.21 -22.94 -7.72
N LEU A 433 -6.24 -22.98 -6.80
CA LEU A 433 -4.98 -23.69 -7.03
C LEU A 433 -5.17 -25.19 -7.24
N ARG A 434 -6.07 -25.82 -6.48
CA ARG A 434 -6.42 -27.23 -6.65
C ARG A 434 -7.03 -27.49 -8.02
N LYS A 435 -7.86 -26.57 -8.54
CA LYS A 435 -8.46 -26.72 -9.88
C LYS A 435 -7.41 -26.58 -10.98
N ILE A 436 -6.48 -25.63 -10.85
CA ILE A 436 -5.31 -25.55 -11.76
C ILE A 436 -4.50 -26.86 -11.69
N LYS A 437 -4.19 -27.37 -10.49
CA LYS A 437 -3.48 -28.64 -10.31
C LYS A 437 -4.19 -29.77 -11.04
N ALA A 438 -5.49 -29.95 -10.82
CA ALA A 438 -6.27 -31.03 -11.45
C ALA A 438 -6.23 -30.96 -12.98
N VAL A 439 -6.37 -29.76 -13.56
CA VAL A 439 -6.31 -29.56 -15.01
C VAL A 439 -4.92 -29.80 -15.58
N VAL A 440 -3.87 -29.38 -14.89
CA VAL A 440 -2.49 -29.54 -15.38
C VAL A 440 -2.02 -30.99 -15.25
N GLU A 441 -2.38 -31.67 -14.15
CA GLU A 441 -2.12 -33.10 -13.95
C GLU A 441 -2.94 -33.97 -14.91
N ASP A 442 -4.15 -33.55 -15.27
CA ASP A 442 -4.96 -34.22 -16.26
C ASP A 442 -5.71 -33.25 -17.18
N PRO A 443 -5.15 -32.92 -18.35
CA PRO A 443 -5.79 -32.01 -19.31
C PRO A 443 -7.14 -32.50 -19.84
N ARG A 444 -7.49 -33.78 -19.68
CA ARG A 444 -8.79 -34.33 -20.10
C ARG A 444 -9.94 -33.73 -19.29
N VAL A 445 -9.66 -33.23 -18.08
CA VAL A 445 -10.62 -32.51 -17.23
C VAL A 445 -11.25 -31.34 -18.00
N LEU A 446 -10.48 -30.60 -18.80
CA LEU A 446 -10.99 -29.50 -19.62
C LEU A 446 -11.96 -29.97 -20.72
N LEU A 447 -11.77 -31.20 -21.24
CA LEU A 447 -12.63 -31.75 -22.28
C LEU A 447 -13.94 -32.30 -21.71
N LEU A 448 -13.90 -32.78 -20.47
CA LEU A 448 -15.05 -33.38 -19.78
C LEU A 448 -15.85 -32.38 -18.95
N ASP A 449 -15.39 -31.12 -18.86
CA ASP A 449 -16.02 -30.05 -18.06
C ASP A 449 -16.17 -30.46 -16.57
N MET A 450 -15.08 -30.98 -15.99
CA MET A 450 -15.03 -31.57 -14.64
C MET A 450 -14.29 -30.73 -13.60
#